data_AF-A0A844Z6Z8-F1
#
_entry.id   AF-A0A844Z6Z8-F1
#
_cell.length_a   1.000
_cell.length_b   1.000
_cell.length_c   1.000
_cell.angle_alpha   90.00
_cell.angle_beta   90.00
_cell.angle_gamma   90.00
#
_symmetry.space_group_name_H-M   'P 1'
#
loop_
_entity.id
_entity.type
_entity.pdbx_description
1 polymer ?
#
loop_
_entity_poly.entity_id
_entity_poly.type
_entity_poly.pdbx_seq_one_letter_code
_entity_poly.pdbx_strand_id
1 'polypeptide(L)' 'MGVRTILYAICGLASFLIGAYNASAGERTLGIALMGIGLLFQVLALRGIRAARHHNAPGEM' A
#
# COMPACT_ATOMS: atom_id res chain seq x y z
N MET A 1 -0.11 -16.54 -3.61
CA MET A 1 -0.61 -15.29 -2.98
C MET A 1 0.39 -14.12 -3.01
N GLY A 2 1.71 -14.33 -3.12
CA GLY A 2 2.71 -13.25 -3.01
C GLY A 2 2.71 -12.18 -4.11
N VAL A 3 2.51 -12.56 -5.38
CA VAL A 3 2.64 -11.61 -6.52
C VAL A 3 1.58 -10.50 -6.51
N ARG A 4 0.31 -10.84 -6.20
CA ARG A 4 -0.78 -9.85 -6.12
C ARG A 4 -0.52 -8.79 -5.05
N THR A 5 0.01 -9.23 -3.92
CA THR A 5 0.35 -8.36 -2.79
C THR A 5 1.49 -7.41 -3.12
N ILE A 6 2.51 -7.88 -3.83
CA ILE A 6 3.64 -7.05 -4.30
C ILE A 6 3.15 -6.03 -5.34
N LEU A 7 2.27 -6.42 -6.27
CA LEU A 7 1.65 -5.51 -7.23
C LEU A 7 0.89 -4.37 -6.52
N TYR A 8 0.08 -4.68 -5.51
CA TYR A 8 -0.63 -3.66 -4.73
C TYR A 8 0.32 -2.76 -3.93
N ALA A 9 1.41 -3.32 -3.39
CA ALA A 9 2.40 -2.54 -2.67
C ALA A 9 3.14 -1.55 -3.58
N ILE A 10 3.54 -1.97 -4.79
CA ILE A 10 4.24 -1.13 -5.77
C ILE A 10 3.30 -0.07 -6.34
N CYS A 11 2.07 -0.44 -6.72
CA CYS A 11 1.07 0.54 -7.16
C CYS A 11 0.75 1.56 -6.07
N GLY A 12 0.54 1.12 -4.82
CA GLY A 12 0.28 2.01 -3.70
C GLY A 12 1.45 2.97 -3.43
N LEU A 13 2.69 2.49 -3.52
CA LEU A 13 3.88 3.31 -3.36
C LEU A 13 4.02 4.34 -4.49
N ALA A 14 3.80 3.94 -5.74
CA ALA A 14 3.88 4.85 -6.89
C ALA A 14 2.81 5.95 -6.80
N SER A 15 1.56 5.61 -6.51
CA SER A 15 0.48 6.59 -6.31
C SER A 15 0.76 7.52 -5.14
N PHE A 16 1.33 7.00 -4.05
CA PHE A 16 1.73 7.80 -2.90
C PHE A 16 2.84 8.79 -3.25
N LEU A 17 3.87 8.38 -3.99
CA LEU A 17 4.97 9.23 -4.42
C LEU A 17 4.49 10.34 -5.37
N ILE A 18 3.60 10.02 -6.31
CA ILE A 18 2.98 11.00 -7.22
C ILE A 18 2.12 12.00 -6.44
N GLY A 19 1.38 11.54 -5.44
CA GLY A 19 0.62 12.39 -4.52
C GLY A 19 1.51 13.29 -3.67
N ALA A 20 2.61 12.75 -3.15
CA ALA A 20 3.61 13.49 -2.37
C ALA A 20 4.21 14.64 -3.18
N TYR A 21 4.58 14.33 -4.42
CA TYR A 21 5.12 15.31 -5.36
C TYR A 21 4.11 16.43 -5.63
N ASN A 22 2.85 16.09 -5.96
CA ASN A 22 1.78 17.09 -6.15
C ASN A 22 1.51 17.93 -4.88
N ALA A 23 1.52 17.30 -3.70
CA ALA A 23 1.33 18.01 -2.44
C ALA A 23 2.45 19.04 -2.18
N SER A 24 3.69 18.69 -2.55
CA SER A 24 4.86 19.57 -2.44
C SER A 24 4.89 20.67 -3.51
N ALA A 25 4.31 20.42 -4.68
CA ALA A 25 4.26 21.36 -5.82
C ALA A 25 3.22 22.48 -5.67
N GLY A 26 2.40 22.46 -4.61
CA GLY A 26 1.44 23.52 -4.28
C GLY A 26 -0.01 23.04 -4.18
N GLU A 27 -0.33 21.90 -4.80
CA GLU A 27 -1.71 21.38 -4.85
C GLU A 27 -1.96 20.37 -3.72
N ARG A 28 -1.87 20.87 -2.48
CA ARG A 28 -1.93 20.06 -1.25
C ARG A 28 -3.16 19.16 -1.19
N THR A 29 -4.34 19.66 -1.54
CA THR A 29 -5.60 18.90 -1.43
C THR A 29 -5.59 17.67 -2.34
N LEU A 30 -5.20 17.82 -3.61
CA LEU A 30 -5.15 16.70 -4.56
C LEU A 30 -3.98 15.76 -4.26
N GLY A 31 -2.83 16.30 -3.84
CA GLY A 31 -1.70 15.48 -3.41
C GLY A 31 -2.00 14.61 -2.18
N ILE A 32 -2.61 15.19 -1.14
CA ILE A 32 -3.04 14.46 0.07
C ILE A 32 -4.10 13.42 -0.27
N ALA A 33 -5.05 13.73 -1.15
CA ALA A 33 -6.05 12.76 -1.62
C ALA A 33 -5.38 11.57 -2.33
N LEU A 34 -4.42 11.82 -3.24
CA LEU A 34 -3.66 10.76 -3.90
C LEU A 34 -2.84 9.93 -2.91
N MET A 35 -2.20 10.57 -1.93
CA MET A 35 -1.44 9.90 -0.87
C MET A 35 -2.36 8.98 -0.06
N GLY A 36 -3.56 9.45 0.30
CA GLY A 36 -4.57 8.65 1.00
C GLY A 36 -4.97 7.40 0.21
N ILE A 37 -5.18 7.52 -1.10
CA ILE A 37 -5.50 6.38 -1.97
C ILE A 37 -4.34 5.38 -2.05
N GLY A 38 -3.09 5.87 -2.16
CA GLY A 38 -1.89 5.02 -2.16
C GLY A 38 -1.72 4.23 -0.86
N LEU A 39 -1.99 4.87 0.28
CA LEU A 39 -1.93 4.24 1.61
C LEU A 39 -3.02 3.17 1.78
N LEU A 40 -4.24 3.39 1.25
CA LEU A 40 -5.31 2.38 1.28
C LEU A 40 -4.91 1.10 0.52
N PHE A 41 -4.26 1.26 -0.64
CA PHE A 41 -3.70 0.13 -1.39
C PHE A 41 -2.60 -0.60 -0.62
N GLN A 42 -1.73 0.14 0.07
CA GLN A 42 -0.71 -0.46 0.94
C GLN A 42 -1.33 -1.24 2.11
N VAL A 43 -2.43 -0.76 2.71
CA VAL A 43 -3.15 -1.49 3.78
C VAL A 43 -3.74 -2.80 3.26
N LEU A 44 -4.30 -2.82 2.04
CA LEU A 44 -4.80 -4.05 1.41
C LEU A 44 -3.67 -5.05 1.13
N ALA A 45 -2.53 -4.56 0.65
CA ALA A 45 -1.34 -5.38 0.48
C ALA A 45 -0.90 -5.97 1.83
N LEU A 46 -0.81 -5.16 2.88
CA LEU A 46 -0.39 -5.60 4.21
C LEU A 46 -1.37 -6.62 4.83
N ARG A 47 -2.68 -6.45 4.62
CA ARG A 47 -3.68 -7.46 5.00
C ARG A 47 -3.46 -8.79 4.29
N GLY A 48 -3.10 -8.76 3.01
CA GLY A 48 -2.74 -9.96 2.24
C GLY A 48 -1.48 -10.64 2.78
N ILE A 49 -0.44 -9.89 3.14
CA ILE A 49 0.77 -10.42 3.79
C ILE A 49 0.41 -11.03 5.15
N ARG A 50 -0.40 -10.33 5.96
CA ARG A 50 -0.76 -10.78 7.32
C ARG A 50 -1.58 -12.07 7.29
N ALA A 51 -2.52 -12.19 6.36
CA ALA A 51 -3.28 -13.43 6.14
C ALA A 51 -2.37 -14.58 5.66
N ALA A 52 -1.42 -14.29 4.75
CA ALA A 52 -0.45 -15.29 4.32
C ALA A 52 0.51 -15.71 5.44
N ARG A 53 0.93 -14.79 6.31
CA ARG A 53 1.77 -15.08 7.49
C ARG A 53 1.04 -15.98 8.49
N HIS A 54 -0.26 -15.75 8.71
CA HIS A 54 -1.07 -16.59 9.60
C HIS A 54 -1.22 -18.03 9.07
N HIS A 55 -1.15 -18.20 7.75
CA HIS A 55 -1.20 -19.51 7.10
C HIS A 55 0.17 -20.22 7.04
N ASN A 56 1.27 -19.48 7.15
CA ASN A 56 2.64 -20.00 7.11
C ASN A 56 3.32 -20.03 8.49
N ALA A 57 2.60 -19.77 9.58
CA ALA A 57 3.10 -20.03 10.93
C ALA A 57 3.14 -21.56 11.13
N PRO A 58 4.32 -22.20 11.12
CA PRO A 58 4.43 -23.63 11.39
C PRO A 58 4.25 -23.84 12.88
N GLY A 59 3.13 -24.46 13.27
CA GLY A 59 2.93 -25.05 14.60
C GLY A 59 2.94 -24.09 15.79
N GLU A 60 1.76 -23.68 16.24
CA GLU A 60 1.53 -23.70 17.68
C GLU A 60 0.98 -25.08 18.03
N MET A 61 1.68 -25.71 18.98
CA MET A 61 1.65 -27.11 19.40
C MET A 61 0.51 -27.32 20.39
#